data_AF-A0A7V2XLZ4-F1
#
_entry.id   AF-A0A7V2XLZ4-F1
#
_cell.length_a   1.000
_cell.length_b   1.000
_cell.length_c   1.000
_cell.angle_alpha   90.00
_cell.angle_beta   90.00
_cell.angle_gamma   90.00
#
_symmetry.space_group_name_H-M   'P 1'
#
loop_
_entity.id
_entity.type
_entity.pdbx_description
1 polymer ?
#
loop_
_entity_poly.entity_id
_entity_poly.type
_entity_poly.pdbx_seq_one_letter_code
_entity_poly.pdbx_strand_id
1 'polypeptide(L)'
;MKLIPSLIGAAILATLSLSAQAQAAKPDLGKGSTLYGQVCVACHAADGNSTIAANPKLAQQHPEYIVKQLQEFKSGKRANAVMSGFAASMSDDDMRNVAYWLASQKAKTGFARDKELVALGERIYRGGIADRQIAACAGCHSPNGSGIPAQYPRLAGQHADYTVAQMNAFRS
;
A
#
# COMPACT_ATOMS: atom_id res chain seq x y z
N MET A 1 46.95 -45.55 -56.74
CA MET A 1 47.02 -45.80 -55.27
C MET A 1 46.96 -44.45 -54.59
N LYS A 2 45.80 -44.04 -54.05
CA LYS A 2 45.48 -43.95 -52.59
C LYS A 2 46.34 -42.86 -51.89
N LEU A 3 45.86 -41.80 -51.21
CA LEU A 3 44.60 -41.48 -50.51
C LEU A 3 44.48 -39.95 -50.27
N ILE A 4 43.24 -39.46 -50.09
CA ILE A 4 42.85 -38.14 -49.54
C ILE A 4 42.84 -38.20 -48.00
N PRO A 5 43.00 -37.07 -47.28
CA PRO A 5 42.07 -36.81 -46.17
C PRO A 5 41.52 -35.37 -46.13
N SER A 6 40.21 -35.29 -45.96
CA SER A 6 39.43 -34.13 -45.50
C SER A 6 39.30 -34.15 -43.97
N LEU A 7 39.25 -32.99 -43.32
CA LEU A 7 38.73 -32.76 -41.95
C LEU A 7 38.30 -31.27 -41.87
N ILE A 8 37.05 -30.93 -42.20
CA ILE A 8 35.87 -30.80 -41.32
C ILE A 8 36.07 -29.77 -40.18
N GLY A 9 35.50 -28.58 -40.36
CA GLY A 9 35.34 -27.57 -39.33
C GLY A 9 34.08 -27.81 -38.48
N ALA A 10 34.18 -27.54 -37.18
CA ALA A 10 33.06 -27.58 -36.25
C ALA A 10 32.84 -26.18 -35.67
N ALA A 11 31.76 -25.51 -36.09
CA ALA A 11 31.30 -24.27 -35.50
C ALA A 11 30.32 -24.58 -34.37
N ILE A 12 30.66 -24.18 -33.15
CA ILE A 12 29.81 -24.30 -31.95
C ILE A 12 28.81 -23.14 -31.96
N LEU A 13 27.53 -23.41 -32.22
CA LEU A 13 26.45 -22.45 -31.96
C LEU A 13 26.02 -22.52 -30.48
N ALA A 14 26.37 -21.51 -29.70
CA ALA A 14 25.82 -21.29 -28.37
C ALA A 14 24.44 -20.59 -28.49
N THR A 15 23.36 -21.32 -28.20
CA THR A 15 22.01 -20.74 -28.12
C THR A 15 21.82 -20.06 -26.77
N LEU A 16 21.84 -18.73 -26.74
CA LEU A 16 21.43 -17.92 -25.60
C LEU A 16 19.90 -17.93 -25.49
N SER A 17 19.35 -18.68 -24.52
CA SER A 17 17.94 -18.61 -24.17
C SER A 17 17.66 -17.31 -23.40
N LEU A 18 16.96 -16.38 -24.05
CA LEU A 18 16.47 -15.15 -23.41
C LEU A 18 15.20 -15.47 -22.62
N SER A 19 15.32 -15.58 -21.30
CA SER A 19 14.17 -15.63 -20.40
C SER A 19 13.44 -14.29 -20.44
N ALA A 20 12.26 -14.23 -21.06
CA ALA A 20 11.40 -13.07 -21.01
C ALA A 20 10.75 -12.97 -19.61
N GLN A 21 11.36 -12.21 -18.70
CA GLN A 21 10.63 -11.70 -17.53
C GLN A 21 9.52 -10.78 -18.06
N ALA A 22 8.26 -11.19 -17.91
CA ALA A 22 7.12 -10.34 -18.23
C ALA A 22 7.17 -9.09 -17.33
N GLN A 23 7.51 -7.94 -17.93
CA GLN A 23 7.51 -6.66 -17.24
C GLN A 23 6.06 -6.35 -16.83
N ALA A 24 5.83 -6.13 -15.53
CA ALA A 24 4.50 -5.76 -15.04
C ALA A 24 3.99 -4.53 -15.80
N ALA A 25 2.78 -4.64 -16.35
CA ALA A 25 2.15 -3.53 -17.07
C ALA A 25 2.01 -2.31 -16.16
N LYS A 26 2.17 -1.11 -16.74
CA LYS A 26 1.97 0.16 -16.02
C LYS A 26 0.54 0.20 -15.45
N PRO A 27 0.35 0.69 -14.21
CA PRO A 27 -0.99 0.85 -13.64
C PRO A 27 -1.88 1.74 -14.52
N ASP A 28 -3.12 1.31 -14.72
CA ASP A 28 -4.17 2.05 -15.43
C ASP A 28 -5.03 2.81 -14.42
N LEU A 29 -4.80 4.12 -14.31
CA LEU A 29 -5.53 4.99 -13.38
C LEU A 29 -6.99 5.19 -13.78
N GLY A 30 -7.32 5.09 -15.08
CA GLY A 30 -8.70 5.21 -15.57
C GLY A 30 -9.54 4.00 -15.17
N LYS A 31 -8.96 2.80 -15.33
CA LYS A 31 -9.53 1.56 -14.80
C LYS A 31 -9.62 1.61 -13.26
N GLY A 32 -8.57 2.08 -12.59
CA GLY A 32 -8.54 2.25 -11.13
C GLY A 32 -9.67 3.15 -10.61
N SER A 33 -9.86 4.32 -11.23
CA SER A 33 -10.96 5.24 -10.92
C SER A 33 -12.33 4.59 -11.11
N THR A 34 -12.50 3.85 -12.20
CA THR A 34 -13.78 3.21 -12.54
C THR A 34 -14.14 2.15 -11.51
N LEU A 35 -13.21 1.25 -11.20
CA LEU A 35 -13.40 0.20 -10.20
C LEU A 35 -13.66 0.78 -8.81
N TYR A 36 -12.90 1.80 -8.42
CA TYR A 36 -13.09 2.48 -7.15
C TYR A 36 -14.50 3.10 -7.06
N GLY A 37 -14.96 3.73 -8.15
CA GLY A 37 -16.28 4.33 -8.29
C GLY A 37 -17.44 3.37 -8.03
N GLN A 38 -17.27 2.09 -8.39
CA GLN A 38 -18.36 1.10 -8.33
C GLN A 38 -18.66 0.63 -6.90
N VAL A 39 -17.62 0.42 -6.07
CA VAL A 39 -17.79 -0.30 -4.79
C VAL A 39 -17.16 0.39 -3.58
N CYS A 40 -16.23 1.33 -3.77
CA CYS A 40 -15.46 1.91 -2.66
C CYS A 40 -16.04 3.23 -2.14
N VAL A 41 -16.70 4.00 -3.03
CA VAL A 41 -17.08 5.41 -2.77
C VAL A 41 -18.07 5.58 -1.63
N ALA A 42 -18.94 4.58 -1.40
CA ALA A 42 -19.94 4.64 -0.34
C ALA A 42 -19.32 4.75 1.06
N CYS A 43 -18.13 4.19 1.25
CA CYS A 43 -17.44 4.16 2.54
C CYS A 43 -16.23 5.08 2.59
N HIS A 44 -15.50 5.23 1.47
CA HIS A 44 -14.23 5.95 1.42
C HIS A 44 -14.31 7.32 0.73
N ALA A 45 -15.52 7.74 0.30
CA ALA A 45 -15.80 8.93 -0.51
C ALA A 45 -15.18 8.87 -1.92
N ALA A 46 -15.67 9.72 -2.83
CA ALA A 46 -15.31 9.71 -4.24
C ALA A 46 -13.83 10.00 -4.51
N ASP A 47 -13.14 10.70 -3.60
CA ASP A 47 -11.73 11.08 -3.73
C ASP A 47 -10.82 10.32 -2.74
N GLY A 48 -11.34 9.31 -2.04
CA GLY A 48 -10.58 8.61 -0.99
C GLY A 48 -10.48 9.37 0.33
N ASN A 49 -11.07 10.56 0.47
CA ASN A 49 -11.11 11.29 1.73
C ASN A 49 -12.42 11.02 2.48
N SER A 50 -12.56 9.82 3.05
CA SER A 50 -13.76 9.41 3.78
C SER A 50 -14.23 10.46 4.79
N THR A 51 -15.54 10.69 4.84
CA THR A 51 -16.23 11.53 5.83
C THR A 51 -16.71 10.74 7.05
N ILE A 52 -16.63 9.40 6.99
CA ILE A 52 -17.07 8.50 8.06
C ILE A 52 -15.85 8.17 8.92
N ALA A 53 -15.87 8.54 10.21
CA ALA A 53 -14.69 8.45 11.09
C ALA A 53 -14.11 7.03 11.24
N ALA A 54 -14.96 6.01 11.20
CA ALA A 54 -14.56 4.61 11.28
C ALA A 54 -13.92 4.08 9.98
N ASN A 55 -14.17 4.72 8.84
CA ASN A 55 -13.66 4.29 7.54
C ASN A 55 -12.40 5.08 7.21
N PRO A 56 -11.27 4.44 6.91
CA PRO A 56 -10.03 5.16 6.68
C PRO A 56 -10.08 6.05 5.44
N LYS A 57 -9.40 7.17 5.51
CA LYS A 57 -8.98 7.94 4.33
C LYS A 57 -7.88 7.16 3.59
N LEU A 58 -8.06 7.04 2.28
CA LEU A 58 -7.18 6.31 1.36
C LEU A 58 -6.43 7.25 0.40
N ALA A 59 -6.90 8.49 0.23
CA ALA A 59 -6.26 9.48 -0.62
C ALA A 59 -4.78 9.70 -0.24
N GLN A 60 -3.89 9.72 -1.24
CA GLN A 60 -2.44 9.93 -1.07
C GLN A 60 -1.75 8.89 -0.19
N GLN A 61 -2.38 7.74 0.07
CA GLN A 61 -1.71 6.62 0.70
C GLN A 61 -0.76 5.96 -0.30
N HIS A 62 0.30 5.33 0.20
CA HIS A 62 1.27 4.63 -0.62
C HIS A 62 0.59 3.47 -1.37
N PRO A 63 0.72 3.38 -2.70
CA PRO A 63 0.00 2.38 -3.47
C PRO A 63 0.40 0.95 -3.06
N GLU A 64 1.68 0.72 -2.76
CA GLU A 64 2.17 -0.58 -2.30
C GLU A 64 1.56 -0.99 -0.95
N TYR A 65 1.31 -0.01 -0.07
CA TYR A 65 0.62 -0.27 1.19
C TYR A 65 -0.84 -0.65 0.94
N ILE A 66 -1.56 0.06 0.06
CA ILE A 66 -2.97 -0.27 -0.27
C ILE A 66 -3.05 -1.68 -0.87
N VAL A 67 -2.17 -2.02 -1.82
CA VAL A 67 -2.10 -3.36 -2.43
C VAL A 67 -1.88 -4.41 -1.35
N LYS A 68 -0.89 -4.22 -0.47
CA LYS A 68 -0.63 -5.12 0.66
C LYS A 68 -1.89 -5.30 1.51
N GLN A 69 -2.59 -4.22 1.86
CA GLN A 69 -3.79 -4.30 2.69
C GLN A 69 -4.92 -5.08 2.01
N LEU A 70 -5.18 -4.84 0.72
CA LEU A 70 -6.19 -5.58 -0.05
C LEU A 70 -5.84 -7.07 -0.14
N GLN A 71 -4.57 -7.41 -0.37
CA GLN A 71 -4.10 -8.80 -0.39
C GLN A 71 -4.19 -9.47 0.99
N GLU A 72 -3.91 -8.74 2.07
CA GLU A 72 -4.04 -9.24 3.44
C GLU A 72 -5.52 -9.45 3.82
N PHE A 73 -6.44 -8.61 3.36
CA PHE A 73 -7.88 -8.85 3.53
C PHE A 73 -8.37 -10.06 2.73
N LYS A 74 -7.90 -10.19 1.47
CA LYS A 74 -8.25 -11.31 0.59
C LYS A 74 -7.75 -12.65 1.11
N SER A 75 -6.54 -12.69 1.66
CA SER A 75 -5.95 -13.90 2.24
C SER A 75 -6.43 -14.21 3.66
N GLY A 76 -7.15 -13.29 4.30
CA GLY A 76 -7.55 -13.40 5.70
C GLY A 76 -6.45 -13.10 6.71
N LYS A 77 -5.22 -12.78 6.27
CA LYS A 77 -4.11 -12.36 7.15
C LYS A 77 -4.47 -11.10 7.94
N ARG A 78 -5.29 -10.21 7.37
CA ARG A 78 -5.93 -9.10 8.07
C ARG A 78 -7.43 -9.39 8.13
N ALA A 79 -7.94 -9.64 9.33
CA ALA A 79 -9.36 -9.92 9.54
C ALA A 79 -10.21 -8.65 9.45
N ASN A 80 -11.16 -8.62 8.52
CA ASN A 80 -12.24 -7.63 8.47
C ASN A 80 -13.40 -8.14 7.62
N ALA A 81 -14.56 -8.41 8.24
CA ALA A 81 -15.69 -9.03 7.56
C ALA A 81 -16.19 -8.23 6.34
N VAL A 82 -16.07 -6.90 6.37
CA VAL A 82 -16.50 -6.03 5.28
C VAL A 82 -15.47 -6.06 4.14
N MET A 83 -14.23 -5.69 4.43
CA MET A 83 -13.19 -5.55 3.41
C MET A 83 -12.75 -6.87 2.80
N SER A 84 -12.82 -7.99 3.54
CA SER A 84 -12.54 -9.32 2.97
C SER A 84 -13.51 -9.67 1.84
N GLY A 85 -14.79 -9.29 1.93
CA GLY A 85 -15.77 -9.51 0.86
C GLY A 85 -15.43 -8.74 -0.42
N PHE A 86 -15.09 -7.46 -0.30
CA PHE A 86 -14.69 -6.63 -1.45
C PHE A 86 -13.35 -7.05 -2.05
N ALA A 87 -12.37 -7.38 -1.21
CA ALA A 87 -11.04 -7.78 -1.67
C ALA A 87 -11.06 -9.16 -2.37
N ALA A 88 -11.97 -10.06 -1.98
CA ALA A 88 -12.08 -11.40 -2.56
C ALA A 88 -12.34 -11.39 -4.07
N SER A 89 -13.12 -10.44 -4.57
CA SER A 89 -13.47 -10.33 -6.00
C SER A 89 -12.43 -9.58 -6.84
N MET A 90 -11.39 -8.99 -6.24
CA MET A 90 -10.40 -8.20 -6.97
C MET A 90 -9.24 -9.07 -7.46
N SER A 91 -8.80 -8.85 -8.70
CA SER A 91 -7.49 -9.34 -9.18
C SER A 91 -6.34 -8.49 -8.61
N ASP A 92 -5.11 -9.02 -8.62
CA ASP A 92 -3.94 -8.22 -8.21
C ASP A 92 -3.76 -6.98 -9.10
N ASP A 93 -4.10 -7.07 -10.39
CA ASP A 93 -4.05 -5.96 -11.32
C ASP A 93 -5.08 -4.89 -10.98
N ASP A 94 -6.29 -5.28 -10.59
CA ASP A 94 -7.33 -4.35 -10.13
C ASP A 94 -6.92 -3.65 -8.84
N MET A 95 -6.35 -4.39 -7.89
CA MET A 95 -5.81 -3.82 -6.65
C MET A 95 -4.72 -2.79 -6.94
N ARG A 96 -3.79 -3.08 -7.86
CA ARG A 96 -2.75 -2.12 -8.28
C ARG A 96 -3.37 -0.88 -8.93
N ASN A 97 -4.30 -1.04 -9.86
CA ASN A 97 -4.93 0.09 -10.56
C ASN A 97 -5.66 1.04 -9.57
N VAL A 98 -6.46 0.47 -8.66
CA VAL A 98 -7.15 1.25 -7.62
C VAL A 98 -6.15 1.94 -6.69
N ALA A 99 -5.12 1.23 -6.25
CA ALA A 99 -4.11 1.77 -5.33
C ALA A 99 -3.34 2.95 -5.93
N TYR A 100 -2.88 2.85 -7.17
CA TYR A 100 -2.17 3.94 -7.84
C TYR A 100 -3.07 5.13 -8.14
N TRP A 101 -4.35 4.92 -8.44
CA TRP A 101 -5.32 6.01 -8.59
C TRP A 101 -5.60 6.72 -7.26
N LEU A 102 -5.68 5.98 -6.15
CA LEU A 102 -5.81 6.56 -4.81
C LEU A 102 -4.57 7.38 -4.41
N ALA A 103 -3.39 6.90 -4.76
CA ALA A 103 -2.13 7.60 -4.53
C ALA A 103 -2.06 8.95 -5.28
N SER A 104 -2.73 9.08 -6.44
CA SER A 104 -2.83 10.36 -7.16
C SER A 104 -3.86 11.32 -6.57
N GLN A 105 -4.74 10.87 -5.68
CA GLN A 105 -5.69 11.75 -4.99
C GLN A 105 -5.00 12.57 -3.91
N LYS A 106 -5.41 13.82 -3.73
CA LYS A 106 -4.84 14.70 -2.71
C LYS A 106 -5.48 14.41 -1.34
N ALA A 107 -4.65 14.11 -0.34
CA ALA A 107 -5.14 13.96 1.02
C ALA A 107 -5.59 15.30 1.60
N LYS A 108 -6.73 15.30 2.28
CA LYS A 108 -7.20 16.42 3.10
C LYS A 108 -6.56 16.36 4.48
N THR A 109 -6.27 17.52 5.05
CA THR A 109 -5.75 17.63 6.42
C THR A 109 -6.77 17.12 7.42
N GLY A 110 -6.28 16.52 8.51
CA GLY A 110 -7.10 16.21 9.69
C GLY A 110 -7.16 17.42 10.62
N PHE A 111 -8.15 17.43 11.50
CA PHE A 111 -8.29 18.45 12.54
C PHE A 111 -8.49 17.77 13.89
N ALA A 112 -7.77 18.23 14.90
CA ALA A 112 -7.97 17.85 16.30
C ALA A 112 -8.56 19.04 17.06
N ARG A 113 -9.48 18.76 17.98
CA ARG A 113 -10.20 19.80 18.75
C ARG A 113 -9.57 20.05 20.12
N ASP A 114 -8.84 19.07 20.65
CA ASP A 114 -8.22 19.13 21.96
C ASP A 114 -6.74 19.50 21.83
N LYS A 115 -6.37 20.67 22.35
CA LYS A 115 -5.01 21.20 22.26
C LYS A 115 -4.02 20.42 23.13
N GLU A 116 -4.46 19.92 24.27
CA GLU A 116 -3.60 19.19 25.20
C GLU A 116 -3.26 17.82 24.63
N LEU A 117 -4.25 17.13 24.05
CA LEU A 117 -4.03 15.87 23.36
C LEU A 117 -3.17 16.02 22.11
N VAL A 118 -3.27 17.13 21.37
CA VAL A 118 -2.37 17.42 20.25
C VAL A 118 -0.93 17.56 20.74
N ALA A 119 -0.69 18.35 21.79
CA ALA A 119 0.65 18.54 22.33
C ALA A 119 1.22 17.23 22.92
N LEU A 120 0.41 16.44 23.61
CA LEU A 120 0.81 15.13 24.12
C LEU A 120 1.12 14.16 22.97
N GLY A 121 0.24 14.07 21.98
CA GLY A 121 0.39 13.22 20.80
C GLY A 121 1.65 13.56 20.02
N GLU A 122 1.97 14.84 19.82
CA GLU A 122 3.21 15.26 19.16
C GLU A 122 4.46 14.82 19.93
N ARG A 123 4.48 15.01 21.27
CA ARG A 123 5.60 14.56 22.11
C ARG A 123 5.82 13.06 21.99
N ILE A 124 4.76 12.26 22.06
CA ILE A 124 4.83 10.80 21.89
C ILE A 124 5.29 10.43 20.47
N TYR A 125 4.71 11.07 19.45
CA TYR A 125 5.02 10.78 18.05
C TYR A 125 6.50 10.99 17.74
N ARG A 126 7.07 12.09 18.25
CA ARG A 126 8.47 12.47 18.00
C ARG A 126 9.47 11.83 18.95
N GLY A 127 9.09 11.62 20.21
CA GLY A 127 10.00 11.19 21.29
C GLY A 127 9.81 9.75 21.77
N GLY A 128 8.69 9.10 21.42
CA GLY A 128 8.32 7.82 22.00
C GLY A 128 7.92 7.94 23.47
N ILE A 129 7.96 6.82 24.19
CA ILE A 129 7.68 6.73 25.63
C ILE A 129 8.75 5.83 26.25
N ALA A 130 9.84 6.45 26.72
CA ALA A 130 11.08 5.74 27.09
C ALA A 130 10.92 4.81 28.31
N ASP A 131 10.20 5.24 29.34
CA ASP A 131 9.88 4.42 30.53
C ASP A 131 9.06 3.17 30.18
N ARG A 132 8.36 3.19 29.04
CA ARG A 132 7.59 2.06 28.51
C ARG A 132 8.26 1.35 27.33
N GLN A 133 9.50 1.71 27.00
CA GLN A 133 10.25 1.16 25.87
C GLN A 133 9.52 1.28 24.52
N ILE A 134 8.73 2.34 24.34
CA ILE A 134 8.03 2.62 23.09
C ILE A 134 8.90 3.58 22.28
N ALA A 135 9.40 3.12 21.13
CA ALA A 135 10.15 3.96 20.21
C ALA A 135 9.29 5.09 19.63
N ALA A 136 9.94 6.18 19.20
CA ALA A 136 9.27 7.27 18.50
C ALA A 136 8.64 6.79 17.19
N CYS A 137 7.36 7.12 16.98
CA CYS A 137 6.63 6.77 15.76
C CYS A 137 7.27 7.41 14.51
N ALA A 138 7.78 8.63 14.67
CA ALA A 138 8.42 9.40 13.60
C ALA A 138 9.63 8.71 12.97
N GLY A 139 10.28 7.78 13.68
CA GLY A 139 11.43 7.04 13.14
C GLY A 139 11.09 6.14 11.95
N CYS A 140 9.83 5.69 11.86
CA CYS A 140 9.34 4.85 10.77
C CYS A 140 8.27 5.54 9.93
N HIS A 141 7.39 6.33 10.55
CA HIS A 141 6.28 7.01 9.87
C HIS A 141 6.63 8.43 9.38
N SER A 142 7.90 8.81 9.45
CA SER A 142 8.45 10.15 9.13
C SER A 142 7.98 11.25 10.09
N PRO A 143 8.75 12.33 10.29
CA PRO A 143 8.37 13.42 11.21
C PRO A 143 7.05 14.11 10.90
N ASN A 144 6.59 14.07 9.65
CA ASN A 144 5.35 14.67 9.19
C ASN A 144 4.21 13.64 8.97
N GLY A 145 4.41 12.38 9.36
CA GLY A 145 3.41 11.33 9.16
C GLY A 145 3.23 10.86 7.71
N SER A 146 4.17 11.15 6.81
CA SER A 146 4.09 10.69 5.41
C SER A 146 4.27 9.19 5.27
N GLY A 147 4.91 8.52 6.23
CA GLY A 147 5.32 7.13 6.08
C GLY A 147 6.40 6.93 5.03
N ILE A 148 6.75 5.65 4.82
CA ILE A 148 7.70 5.13 3.84
C ILE A 148 7.08 3.85 3.24
N PRO A 149 6.84 3.79 1.91
CA PRO A 149 6.30 2.60 1.27
C PRO A 149 7.19 1.37 1.48
N ALA A 150 6.66 0.15 1.58
CA ALA A 150 5.25 -0.21 1.78
C ALA A 150 4.93 -0.46 3.27
N GLN A 151 5.97 -0.57 4.10
CA GLN A 151 5.90 -1.07 5.47
C GLN A 151 5.32 -0.03 6.42
N TYR A 152 5.57 1.26 6.17
CA TYR A 152 5.17 2.34 7.05
C TYR A 152 4.15 3.23 6.34
N PRO A 153 2.83 3.03 6.58
CA PRO A 153 1.81 3.83 5.92
C PRO A 153 1.91 5.30 6.28
N ARG A 154 1.36 6.14 5.39
CA ARG A 154 0.99 7.51 5.71
C ARG A 154 -0.05 7.51 6.84
N LEU A 155 0.24 8.25 7.90
CA LEU A 155 -0.66 8.47 9.04
C LEU A 155 -1.27 9.89 9.03
N ALA A 156 -0.58 10.84 8.40
CA ALA A 156 -0.98 12.24 8.41
C ALA A 156 -2.37 12.46 7.81
N GLY A 157 -3.25 13.09 8.60
CA GLY A 157 -4.61 13.45 8.22
C GLY A 157 -5.64 12.33 8.36
N GLN A 158 -5.24 11.13 8.82
CA GLN A 158 -6.16 10.03 9.08
C GLN A 158 -7.16 10.37 10.21
N HIS A 159 -8.30 9.71 10.22
CA HIS A 159 -9.25 9.81 11.33
C HIS A 159 -8.66 9.27 12.63
N ALA A 160 -8.89 9.98 13.73
CA ALA A 160 -8.45 9.57 15.06
C ALA A 160 -9.08 8.22 15.45
N ASP A 161 -10.38 8.06 15.26
CA ASP A 161 -11.13 6.84 15.60
C ASP A 161 -10.58 5.61 14.87
N TYR A 162 -10.37 5.70 13.56
CA TYR A 162 -9.74 4.63 12.79
C TYR A 162 -8.32 4.34 13.30
N THR A 163 -7.53 5.37 13.59
CA THR A 163 -6.15 5.22 14.06
C THR A 163 -6.10 4.51 15.42
N VAL A 164 -6.96 4.90 16.35
CA VAL A 164 -7.10 4.25 17.66
C VAL A 164 -7.55 2.79 17.49
N ALA A 165 -8.51 2.52 16.61
CA ALA A 165 -8.95 1.16 16.32
C ALA A 165 -7.80 0.29 15.81
N GLN A 166 -6.93 0.81 14.93
CA GLN A 166 -5.76 0.06 14.46
C GLN A 166 -4.72 -0.16 15.57
N MET A 167 -4.45 0.86 16.40
CA MET A 167 -3.52 0.70 17.53
C MET A 167 -4.01 -0.36 18.53
N ASN A 168 -5.32 -0.39 18.80
CA ASN A 168 -5.91 -1.43 19.65
C ASN A 168 -5.81 -2.82 19.01
N ALA A 169 -6.05 -2.93 17.70
CA ALA A 169 -5.93 -4.20 16.99
C ALA A 169 -4.49 -4.74 16.93
N PHE A 170 -3.46 -3.87 16.93
CA PHE A 170 -2.06 -4.31 17.02
C PHE A 170 -1.62 -4.69 18.43
N ARG A 171 -2.33 -4.22 19.45
CA ARG A 171 -2.01 -4.50 20.85
C ARG A 171 -2.46 -5.90 21.28
N SER A 172 -3.57 -6.38 20.72
CA SER A 172 -4.19 -7.68 21.02
C SER A 172 -3.56 -8.81 20.23
#